data_AF-A0A7W0UMG7-F1
#
_entry.id   AF-A0A7W0UMG7-F1
#
_cell.length_a   1.000
_cell.length_b   1.000
_cell.length_c   1.000
_cell.angle_alpha   90.00
_cell.angle_beta   90.00
_cell.angle_gamma   90.00
#
_symmetry.space_group_name_H-M   'P 1'
#
loop_
_entity.id
_entity.type
_entity.pdbx_description
1 polymer ?
#
loop_
_entity_poly.entity_id
_entity_poly.type
_entity_poly.pdbx_seq_one_letter_code
_entity_poly.pdbx_strand_id
1 'polypeptide(L)' 'MATLYLHCAICGRKQADGLLSGAAWGSTTLPTGAKTEHPAVRGSVVRACPTCVGRDEDWPTTARAAVGSA' A
#
# COMPACT_ATOMS: atom_id res chain seq x y z
N MET A 1 -18.14 -3.94 7.55
CA MET A 1 -18.25 -3.31 6.22
C MET A 1 -16.89 -3.41 5.53
N ALA A 2 -16.80 -4.24 4.48
CA ALA A 2 -15.54 -4.52 3.79
C ALA A 2 -14.98 -3.24 3.17
N THR A 3 -13.67 -3.02 3.32
CA THR A 3 -12.99 -1.84 2.79
C THR A 3 -12.88 -1.95 1.28
N LEU A 4 -13.91 -1.47 0.58
CA LEU A 4 -14.10 -1.50 -0.88
C LEU A 4 -13.04 -0.76 -1.70
N TYR A 5 -11.99 -0.22 -1.05
CA TYR A 5 -11.00 0.63 -1.70
C TYR A 5 -9.57 0.24 -1.34
N LEU A 6 -8.75 0.14 -2.38
CA LEU A 6 -7.30 0.13 -2.31
C LEU A 6 -6.78 1.56 -2.17
N HIS A 7 -5.83 1.75 -1.26
CA HIS A 7 -5.18 3.03 -1.02
C HIS A 7 -3.67 2.88 -1.25
N CYS A 8 -3.07 3.82 -1.98
CA CYS A 8 -1.63 3.85 -2.19
C CYS A 8 -0.95 4.50 -0.99
N ALA A 9 0.03 3.82 -0.39
CA ALA A 9 0.83 4.36 0.70
C ALA A 9 1.66 5.59 0.29
N ILE A 10 2.07 5.68 -0.97
CA ILE A 10 3.01 6.71 -1.45
C ILE A 10 2.28 7.98 -1.89
N CYS A 11 1.28 7.86 -2.76
CA CYS A 11 0.61 9.01 -3.37
C CYS A 11 -0.84 9.20 -2.92
N GLY A 12 -1.34 8.36 -2.01
CA GLY A 12 -2.72 8.45 -1.51
C GLY A 12 -3.81 8.04 -2.51
N ARG A 13 -3.46 7.59 -3.73
CA ARG A 13 -4.43 7.12 -4.73
C ARG A 13 -5.42 6.14 -4.11
N LYS A 14 -6.71 6.46 -4.19
CA LYS A 14 -7.83 5.62 -3.76
C LYS A 14 -8.49 5.01 -4.99
N GLN A 15 -8.74 3.71 -4.96
CA GLN A 15 -9.39 3.01 -6.07
C GLN A 15 -10.29 1.91 -5.55
N ALA A 16 -11.44 1.68 -6.20
CA ALA A 16 -12.30 0.56 -5.83
C ALA A 16 -11.58 -0.79 -6.08
N ASP A 17 -11.58 -1.66 -5.07
CA ASP A 17 -10.97 -2.99 -5.12
C ASP A 17 -11.68 -3.91 -6.13
N GLY A 18 -12.96 -3.67 -6.40
CA GLY A 18 -13.76 -4.46 -7.35
C GLY A 18 -13.59 -4.10 -8.84
N LEU A 19 -12.83 -3.05 -9.18
CA LEU A 19 -12.70 -2.55 -10.57
C LEU A 19 -11.38 -2.95 -11.25
N LEU A 20 -10.35 -3.30 -10.47
CA LEU A 20 -9.08 -3.85 -10.97
C LEU A 20 -8.65 -4.96 -10.03
N SER A 21 -8.20 -6.09 -10.59
CA SER A 21 -7.54 -7.13 -9.80
C SER A 21 -6.45 -6.49 -8.94
N GLY A 22 -6.57 -6.57 -7.62
CA GLY A 22 -5.55 -6.08 -6.67
C GLY A 22 -4.15 -6.67 -6.90
N ALA A 23 -4.00 -7.63 -7.82
CA ALA A 23 -2.74 -8.14 -8.34
C ALA A 23 -1.90 -7.09 -9.11
N ALA A 24 -2.50 -6.06 -9.69
CA ALA A 24 -1.75 -4.98 -10.36
C ALA A 24 -1.06 -4.04 -9.36
N TRP A 25 -1.47 -4.06 -8.09
CA TRP A 25 -0.92 -3.23 -7.04
C TRP A 25 0.29 -3.89 -6.39
N GLY A 26 1.32 -3.11 -6.12
CA GLY A 26 2.45 -3.57 -5.32
C GLY A 26 2.00 -3.86 -3.90
N SER A 27 2.45 -4.98 -3.35
CA SER A 27 2.26 -5.35 -1.95
C SER A 27 3.61 -5.63 -1.30
N THR A 28 3.89 -4.97 -0.18
CA THR A 28 5.07 -5.22 0.63
C THR A 28 4.69 -5.40 2.08
N THR A 29 5.47 -6.17 2.83
CA THR A 29 5.22 -6.43 4.24
C THR A 29 5.96 -5.40 5.10
N LEU A 30 5.29 -4.94 6.14
CA LEU A 30 5.87 -4.15 7.22
C LEU A 30 6.84 -4.99 8.07
N PRO A 31 7.88 -4.40 8.65
CA PRO A 31 8.73 -5.08 9.62
C PRO A 31 7.92 -5.61 10.81
N THR A 32 8.36 -6.75 11.35
CA THR A 32 7.64 -7.49 12.39
C THR A 32 7.39 -6.61 13.62
N GLY A 33 6.11 -6.43 13.99
CA GLY A 33 5.71 -5.61 15.14
C GLY A 33 5.24 -4.19 14.80
N ALA A 34 5.43 -3.72 13.56
CA ALA A 34 4.86 -2.45 13.12
C ALA A 34 3.35 -2.60 12.88
N LYS A 35 2.55 -2.15 13.85
CA LYS A 35 1.10 -1.93 13.68
C LYS A 35 0.86 -0.46 13.43
N THR A 36 0.57 -0.11 12.19
CA THR A 36 0.17 1.24 11.81
C THR A 36 -1.30 1.24 11.38
N GLU A 37 -2.08 2.15 11.95
CA GLU A 37 -3.43 2.48 11.48
C GLU A 37 -3.34 3.40 10.26
N HIS A 38 -3.06 2.83 9.08
CA HIS A 38 -3.01 3.57 7.83
C HIS A 38 -3.97 2.96 6.79
N PRO A 39 -4.71 3.76 6.00
CA PRO A 39 -5.72 3.24 5.07
C PRO A 39 -5.15 2.32 3.99
N ALA A 40 -3.88 2.52 3.61
CA ALA A 40 -3.12 1.67 2.68
C ALA A 40 -2.55 0.38 3.33
N VAL A 41 -2.74 0.20 4.64
CA VAL A 41 -2.27 -0.96 5.40
C VAL A 41 -3.44 -1.90 5.70
N ARG A 42 -3.23 -3.19 5.46
CA ARG A 42 -4.16 -4.28 5.80
C ARG A 42 -3.38 -5.35 6.53
N GLY A 43 -3.54 -5.44 7.85
CA GLY A 43 -2.69 -6.28 8.69
C GLY A 43 -1.25 -5.76 8.67
N SER A 44 -0.32 -6.58 8.20
CA SER A 44 1.10 -6.21 8.02
C SER A 44 1.45 -5.87 6.57
N VAL A 45 0.46 -5.78 5.67
CA VAL A 45 0.70 -5.55 4.23
C VAL A 45 0.41 -4.10 3.88
N VAL A 46 1.39 -3.44 3.28
CA VAL A 46 1.27 -2.11 2.68
C VAL A 46 1.04 -2.25 1.18
N ARG A 47 0.12 -1.47 0.63
CA ARG A 47 -0.19 -1.42 -0.80
C ARG A 47 0.34 -0.14 -1.46
N ALA A 48 0.86 -0.26 -2.67
CA ALA A 48 1.22 0.84 -3.55
C ALA A 48 0.58 0.67 -4.94
N CYS A 49 0.21 1.78 -5.58
CA CYS A 49 -0.44 1.73 -6.87
C CYS A 49 0.57 1.40 -8.00
N PRO A 50 0.12 0.84 -9.13
CA PRO A 50 1.01 0.42 -10.22
C PRO A 50 1.91 1.55 -10.74
N THR A 51 1.41 2.80 -10.71
CA THR A 51 2.19 3.97 -11.13
C THR A 51 3.37 4.26 -10.22
N CYS A 52 3.20 4.14 -8.89
CA CYS A 52 4.31 4.36 -7.96
C CYS A 52 5.29 3.20 -7.98
N VAL A 53 4.79 1.96 -8.12
CA VAL A 53 5.61 0.75 -8.27
C VAL A 53 6.48 0.83 -9.54
N GLY A 54 5.94 1.31 -10.65
CA GLY A 54 6.71 1.46 -11.89
C GLY A 54 7.62 2.69 -11.94
N ARG A 55 7.47 3.64 -11.00
CA ARG A 55 8.27 4.88 -10.95
C ARG A 55 9.52 4.75 -10.08
N ASP A 56 9.44 3.96 -9.02
CA ASP A 56 10.47 3.81 -8.00
C ASP A 56 10.79 2.33 -7.84
N GLU A 57 12.02 1.93 -8.15
CA GLU A 57 12.47 0.54 -7.99
C GLU A 57 12.50 0.11 -6.52
N ASP A 58 12.73 1.05 -5.60
CA ASP A 58 12.75 0.88 -4.16
C ASP A 58 11.46 1.40 -3.49
N TRP A 59 10.35 1.41 -4.26
CA TRP A 59 9.03 1.74 -3.73
C TRP A 59 8.64 1.02 -2.43
N PRO A 60 9.11 -0.22 -2.10
CA PRO A 60 8.76 -0.84 -0.84
C PRO A 60 9.26 -0.04 0.37
N THR A 61 10.45 0.51 0.31
CA THR A 61 11.04 1.35 1.37
C THR A 61 10.29 2.67 1.45
N THR A 62 10.05 3.31 0.31
CA THR A 62 9.25 4.55 0.23
C THR A 62 7.84 4.36 0.81
N ALA A 63 7.19 3.24 0.51
CA ALA A 63 5.86 2.91 1.04
C ALA A 63 5.87 2.67 2.56
N ARG A 64 6.90 1.99 3.09
CA ARG A 64 7.09 1.76 4.54
C ARG A 64 7.32 3.09 5.28
N ALA A 65 8.22 3.92 4.76
CA ALA A 65 8.47 5.24 5.32
C ALA A 65 7.21 6.12 5.32
N ALA A 66 6.43 6.09 4.23
CA ALA A 66 5.20 6.88 4.11
C ALA A 66 4.09 6.48 5.10
N VAL A 67 4.03 5.22 5.51
CA VAL A 67 3.09 4.76 6.56
C VAL A 67 3.69 4.85 7.97
N GLY A 68 4.82 5.55 8.15
CA GLY A 68 5.43 5.79 9.44
C GLY A 68 6.07 4.56 10.07
N SER A 69 6.47 3.55 9.26
CA SER A 69 7.18 2.36 9.72
C SER A 69 8.68 2.41 9.39
N ALA A 70 9.28 3.60 9.41
CA ALA A 70 10.70 3.82 9.16
C ALA A 70 11.57 3.31 10.31
#